data_AF-A0A328HFN5-F1
#
_entry.id   AF-A0A328HFN5-F1
#
_cell.length_a   1.000
_cell.length_b   1.000
_cell.length_c   1.000
_cell.angle_alpha   90.00
_cell.angle_beta   90.00
_cell.angle_gamma   90.00
#
_symmetry.space_group_name_H-M   'P 1'
#
loop_
_entity.id
_entity.type
_entity.pdbx_description
1 polymer ?
#
loop_
_entity_poly.entity_id
_entity_poly.type
_entity_poly.pdbx_seq_one_letter_code
_entity_poly.pdbx_strand_id
1 'polypeptide(L)'
;MAGYFELVDAPDGGYRIRLLDGTGALMAVSVTFPTKRAAVAGVAQAREIAGTGLIRDCCKDAVKRPAQKRHAWPLRQAVKSSVGAGHGSRKTAPQRVSAPLLAER
;
A
#
# COMPACT_ATOMS: atom_id res chain seq x y z
N MET A 1 -21.66 -20.78 11.71
CA MET A 1 -20.78 -20.36 12.82
C MET A 1 -19.54 -19.69 12.22
N ALA A 2 -18.92 -18.71 12.89
CA ALA A 2 -17.68 -18.11 12.38
C ALA A 2 -16.51 -19.10 12.52
N GLY A 3 -15.54 -19.03 11.60
CA GLY A 3 -14.27 -19.76 11.74
C GLY A 3 -13.44 -19.27 12.93
N TYR A 4 -12.40 -20.02 13.27
CA TYR A 4 -11.56 -19.72 14.43
C TYR A 4 -10.08 -20.04 14.18
N PHE A 5 -9.22 -19.44 15.01
CA PHE A 5 -7.77 -19.66 14.98
C PHE A 5 -7.36 -20.61 16.10
N GLU A 6 -6.51 -21.59 15.80
CA GLU A 6 -5.89 -22.47 16.78
C GLU A 6 -4.38 -22.23 16.85
N LEU A 7 -3.82 -22.20 18.06
CA LEU A 7 -2.38 -22.19 18.29
C LEU A 7 -1.93 -23.63 18.57
N VAL A 8 -1.02 -24.13 17.74
CA VAL A 8 -0.50 -25.50 17.83
C VAL A 8 1.01 -25.50 17.89
N ASP A 9 1.60 -26.53 18.49
CA ASP A 9 3.05 -26.74 18.45
C ASP A 9 3.48 -27.14 17.03
N ALA A 10 4.62 -26.60 16.60
CA ALA A 10 5.22 -26.94 15.33
C ALA A 10 6.07 -28.23 15.46
N PRO A 11 6.12 -29.09 14.44
CA PRO A 11 6.89 -30.34 14.50
C PRO A 11 8.40 -30.11 14.63
N ASP A 12 8.88 -28.96 14.19
CA ASP A 12 10.28 -28.50 14.25
C ASP A 12 10.60 -27.67 15.50
N GLY A 13 9.66 -27.55 16.43
CA GLY A 13 9.74 -26.65 17.59
C GLY A 13 9.19 -25.26 17.28
N GLY A 14 8.71 -24.57 18.31
CA GLY A 14 7.96 -23.31 18.15
C GLY A 14 6.47 -23.56 17.93
N TYR A 15 5.78 -22.59 17.32
CA TYR A 15 4.32 -22.52 17.30
C TYR A 15 3.78 -22.15 15.92
N ARG A 16 2.69 -22.76 15.49
CA ARG A 16 1.93 -22.39 14.28
C ARG A 16 0.51 -22.01 14.62
N ILE A 17 -0.09 -21.24 13.74
CA ILE A 17 -1.51 -20.91 13.77
C ILE A 17 -2.21 -21.69 12.67
N ARG A 18 -3.34 -22.30 13.00
CA ARG A 18 -4.29 -22.87 12.02
C ARG A 18 -5.52 -22.00 11.96
N LEU A 19 -6.02 -21.75 10.76
CA LEU A 19 -7.33 -21.12 10.53
C LEU A 19 -8.30 -22.20 10.07
N LEU A 20 -9.42 -22.32 10.77
CA LEU A 20 -10.49 -23.26 10.45
C LEU A 20 -11.76 -22.50 10.09
N ASP A 21 -12.56 -23.06 9.20
CA ASP A 21 -13.87 -22.52 8.85
C ASP A 21 -14.93 -22.84 9.92
N GLY A 22 -16.17 -22.39 9.69
CA GLY A 22 -17.29 -22.60 10.62
C GLY A 22 -17.72 -24.06 10.79
N THR A 23 -17.17 -24.98 9.99
CA THR A 23 -17.41 -26.43 10.06
C THR A 23 -16.24 -27.17 10.72
N GLY A 24 -15.13 -26.47 11.00
CA GLY A 24 -13.90 -27.07 11.50
C GLY A 24 -12.97 -27.58 10.39
N ALA A 25 -13.20 -27.22 9.12
CA ALA A 25 -12.28 -27.59 8.04
C ALA A 25 -11.08 -26.63 8.01
N LEU A 26 -9.88 -27.19 7.83
CA LEU A 26 -8.63 -26.42 7.79
C LEU A 26 -8.56 -25.56 6.52
N MET A 27 -8.41 -24.25 6.69
CA MET A 27 -8.27 -23.29 5.59
C MET A 27 -6.82 -22.86 5.35
N ALA A 28 -6.06 -22.62 6.42
CA ALA A 28 -4.68 -22.14 6.31
C ALA A 28 -3.84 -22.55 7.52
N VAL A 29 -2.53 -22.65 7.30
CA VAL A 29 -1.53 -22.84 8.34
C VAL A 29 -0.47 -21.76 8.20
N SER A 30 -0.11 -21.10 9.30
CA SER A 30 0.94 -20.09 9.30
C SER A 30 2.33 -20.72 9.19
N VAL A 31 3.32 -19.86 8.99
CA VAL A 31 4.73 -20.19 9.27
C VAL A 31 4.93 -20.57 10.75
N THR A 32 6.06 -21.21 11.04
CA THR A 32 6.51 -21.46 12.42
C THR A 32 6.96 -20.15 13.05
N PHE A 33 6.38 -19.82 14.20
CA PHE A 33 6.81 -18.73 15.07
C PHE A 33 7.66 -19.26 16.22
N PRO A 34 8.67 -18.51 16.69
CA PRO A 34 9.53 -18.96 17.79
C PRO A 34 8.82 -18.91 19.15
N THR A 35 7.80 -18.07 19.32
CA THR A 35 7.10 -17.89 20.60
C THR A 35 5.59 -17.76 20.41
N LYS A 36 4.81 -18.12 21.45
CA LYS A 36 3.35 -17.96 21.46
C LYS A 36 2.93 -16.51 21.22
N ARG A 37 3.65 -15.55 21.82
CA ARG A 37 3.38 -14.11 21.67
C ARG A 37 3.56 -13.65 20.22
N ALA A 38 4.60 -14.13 19.53
CA ALA A 38 4.81 -13.84 18.11
C ALA A 38 3.67 -14.42 17.25
N ALA A 39 3.20 -15.63 17.55
CA ALA A 39 2.06 -16.24 16.86
C ALA A 39 0.76 -15.43 17.04
N VAL A 40 0.48 -14.97 18.26
CA VAL A 40 -0.69 -14.11 18.55
C VAL A 40 -0.60 -12.77 17.83
N ALA A 41 0.59 -12.15 17.77
CA ALA A 41 0.80 -10.94 16.98
C ALA A 41 0.53 -11.19 15.48
N GLY A 42 0.93 -12.36 14.97
CA GLY A 42 0.60 -12.80 13.61
C GLY A 42 -0.91 -12.92 13.36
N VAL A 43 -1.70 -13.39 14.33
CA VAL A 43 -3.17 -13.43 14.21
C VAL A 43 -3.76 -12.03 14.11
N ALA A 44 -3.28 -11.07 14.90
CA ALA A 44 -3.75 -9.69 14.83
C ALA A 44 -3.52 -9.10 13.43
N GLN A 45 -2.34 -9.31 12.86
CA GLN A 45 -2.00 -8.91 11.50
C GLN A 45 -2.86 -9.64 10.45
N ALA A 46 -3.06 -10.95 10.61
CA ALA A 46 -3.88 -11.73 9.70
C ALA A 46 -5.34 -11.24 9.68
N ARG A 47 -5.91 -10.84 10.82
CA ARG A 47 -7.27 -10.29 10.89
C ARG A 47 -7.39 -8.96 10.15
N GLU A 48 -6.40 -8.09 10.32
CA GLU A 48 -6.35 -6.80 9.60
C GLU A 48 -6.31 -7.03 8.08
N ILE A 49 -5.42 -7.91 7.62
CA ILE A 49 -5.25 -8.20 6.19
C ILE A 49 -6.45 -8.97 5.63
N ALA A 50 -7.00 -9.96 6.35
CA ALA A 50 -8.09 -10.78 5.84
C ALA A 50 -9.40 -9.99 5.66
N GLY A 51 -9.59 -8.92 6.42
CA GLY A 51 -10.77 -8.06 6.30
C GLY A 51 -10.79 -7.21 5.02
N THR A 52 -9.62 -6.79 4.51
CA THR A 52 -9.53 -5.77 3.43
C THR A 52 -8.49 -6.08 2.34
N GLY A 53 -7.74 -7.17 2.47
CA GLY A 53 -6.62 -7.49 1.62
C GLY A 53 -7.04 -7.86 0.20
N LEU A 54 -6.35 -7.29 -0.80
CA LEU A 54 -6.53 -7.65 -2.20
C LEU A 54 -5.86 -8.99 -2.52
N ILE A 55 -6.53 -9.83 -3.30
CA ILE A 55 -5.99 -11.10 -3.80
C ILE A 55 -5.04 -10.81 -4.97
N ARG A 56 -3.81 -11.31 -4.86
CA ARG A 56 -2.85 -11.36 -5.98
C ARG A 56 -2.77 -12.78 -6.50
N ASP A 57 -3.16 -12.98 -7.76
CA ASP A 57 -3.00 -14.26 -8.44
C ASP A 57 -1.54 -14.46 -8.86
N CYS A 58 -0.93 -15.56 -8.41
CA CYS A 58 0.44 -15.96 -8.75
C CYS A 58 0.49 -17.37 -9.37
N CYS A 59 -0.66 -17.89 -9.82
CA CYS A 59 -0.72 -19.16 -10.53
C CYS A 59 0.04 -19.07 -11.86
N LYS A 60 0.74 -20.16 -12.23
CA LYS A 60 1.55 -20.19 -13.46
C LYS A 60 0.70 -20.04 -14.74
N ASP A 61 -0.57 -20.44 -14.67
CA ASP A 61 -1.51 -20.39 -15.79
C ASP A 61 -2.41 -19.14 -15.77
N ALA A 62 -2.05 -18.13 -14.96
CA ALA A 62 -2.80 -16.90 -14.90
C ALA A 62 -2.88 -16.27 -16.30
N VAL A 63 -4.07 -16.30 -16.90
CA VAL A 63 -4.35 -15.66 -18.18
C VAL A 63 -3.98 -14.19 -18.03
N LYS A 64 -2.93 -13.74 -18.72
CA LYS A 64 -2.51 -12.34 -18.71
C LYS A 64 -3.66 -11.50 -19.25
N ARG A 65 -4.46 -10.95 -18.35
CA ARG A 65 -5.54 -10.04 -18.73
C ARG A 65 -4.87 -8.87 -19.45
N PRO A 66 -5.20 -8.60 -20.73
CA PRO A 66 -4.53 -7.54 -21.46
C PRO A 66 -4.74 -6.24 -20.69
N ALA A 67 -3.64 -5.50 -20.47
CA ALA A 67 -3.70 -4.22 -19.78
C ALA A 67 -4.78 -3.37 -20.44
N GLN A 68 -5.85 -3.08 -19.69
CA GLN A 68 -6.95 -2.28 -20.17
C GLN A 68 -6.37 -0.93 -20.59
N LYS A 69 -6.33 -0.66 -21.91
CA LYS A 69 -5.83 0.60 -22.44
C LYS A 69 -6.66 1.69 -21.79
N ARG A 70 -6.05 2.42 -20.84
CA ARG A 70 -6.66 3.62 -20.29
C ARG A 70 -6.87 4.53 -21.48
N HIS A 71 -8.12 4.75 -21.88
CA HIS A 71 -8.44 5.69 -22.94
C HIS A 71 -7.81 7.02 -22.56
N ALA A 72 -6.84 7.47 -23.34
CA ALA A 72 -6.19 8.74 -23.13
C ALA A 72 -7.27 9.81 -23.26
N TRP A 73 -7.53 10.51 -22.15
CA TRP A 73 -8.35 11.71 -22.17
C TRP A 73 -7.68 12.70 -23.15
N PRO A 74 -8.39 13.23 -24.15
CA PRO A 74 -7.78 14.18 -25.08
C PRO A 74 -7.37 15.42 -24.29
N LEU A 75 -6.06 15.65 -24.24
CA LEU A 75 -5.47 16.86 -23.69
C LEU A 75 -6.07 18.03 -24.49
N ARG A 76 -6.83 18.90 -23.81
CA ARG A 76 -7.44 20.08 -24.44
C ARG A 76 -6.32 20.88 -25.13
N GLN A 77 -6.42 21.03 -26.45
CA GLN A 77 -5.48 21.86 -27.21
C GLN A 77 -5.59 23.29 -26.70
N ALA A 78 -4.48 23.82 -26.17
CA ALA A 78 -4.36 25.21 -25.84
C ALA A 78 -4.48 26.03 -27.13
N VAL A 79 -5.58 26.78 -27.26
CA VAL A 79 -5.77 27.72 -28.36
C VAL A 79 -4.74 28.84 -28.21
N LYS A 80 -3.91 29.03 -29.24
CA LYS A 80 -2.94 30.12 -29.27
C LYS A 80 -3.70 31.42 -29.52
N SER A 81 -3.92 32.22 -28.49
CA SER A 81 -4.39 33.60 -28.66
C SER A 81 -3.21 34.47 -29.07
N SER A 82 -3.09 34.74 -30.37
CA SER A 82 -2.26 35.84 -30.87
C SER A 82 -3.00 37.15 -30.63
N VAL A 83 -2.64 37.88 -29.58
CA VAL A 83 -2.96 39.31 -29.46
C VAL A 83 -1.64 40.05 -29.48
N GLY A 84 -1.45 40.83 -30.55
CA GLY A 84 -0.33 41.73 -30.69
C GLY A 84 -0.47 42.98 -29.84
N ALA A 85 0.69 43.63 -29.68
CA ALA A 85 0.92 45.01 -29.24
C ALA A 85 0.73 45.35 -27.76
N GLY A 86 1.82 45.80 -27.12
CA GLY A 86 1.75 46.53 -25.86
C GLY A 86 3.09 46.61 -25.13
N HIS A 87 3.71 47.79 -25.14
CA HIS A 87 4.95 48.12 -24.43
C HIS A 87 4.89 47.87 -22.91
N GLY A 88 6.03 47.54 -22.31
CA GLY A 88 6.20 47.65 -20.84
C GLY A 88 7.29 46.78 -20.25
N SER A 89 8.56 47.12 -20.51
CA SER A 89 9.68 46.54 -19.76
C SER A 89 9.61 46.98 -18.28
N ARG A 90 9.33 46.05 -17.37
CA ARG A 90 9.60 46.21 -15.92
C ARG A 90 10.28 44.95 -15.39
N LYS A 91 11.61 44.98 -15.36
CA LYS A 91 12.40 44.08 -14.52
C LYS A 91 12.25 44.54 -13.06
N THR A 92 11.60 43.73 -12.23
CA THR A 92 11.82 43.76 -10.77
C THR A 92 12.00 42.32 -10.32
N ALA A 93 13.23 41.98 -9.96
CA ALA A 93 13.60 40.69 -9.41
C ALA A 93 13.08 40.57 -7.96
N PRO A 94 12.68 39.38 -7.50
CA PRO A 94 12.27 39.19 -6.12
C PRO A 94 13.47 39.32 -5.18
N GLN A 95 13.33 40.20 -4.20
CA GLN A 95 14.31 40.45 -3.15
C GLN A 95 14.44 39.19 -2.28
N ARG A 96 15.65 38.62 -2.25
CA ARG A 96 16.02 37.48 -1.40
C ARG A 96 16.09 37.98 0.05
N VAL A 97 15.16 37.56 0.89
CA VAL A 97 15.19 37.87 2.33
C VAL A 97 16.33 37.07 2.96
N SER A 98 17.40 37.77 3.34
CA SER A 98 18.50 37.23 4.12
C SER A 98 18.06 37.08 5.58
N ALA A 99 18.16 35.86 6.11
CA ALA A 99 18.01 35.59 7.53
C ALA A 99 19.17 36.21 8.33
N PRO A 100 18.93 36.86 9.48
CA PRO A 100 20.00 37.20 10.40
C PRO A 100 20.35 36.01 11.29
N LEU A 101 21.64 35.71 11.28
CA LEU A 101 22.38 34.81 12.16
C LEU A 101 22.37 35.35 13.61
N LEU A 102 22.38 34.44 14.58
CA LEU A 102 22.57 34.66 16.02
C LEU A 102 23.66 35.70 16.36
N ALA A 103 23.40 36.52 17.39
CA ALA A 103 24.44 37.10 18.25
C ALA A 103 23.90 37.37 19.67
N GLU A 104 24.30 36.51 20.61
CA GLU A 104 24.79 36.80 21.97
C GLU A 104 24.12 37.94 22.79
N ARG A 105 23.52 37.55 23.93
CA ARG A 105 23.97 37.93 25.29
C ARG A 105 23.15 37.24 26.38
#